data_AF-A0A3M1HT67-F1
#
_entry.id   AF-A0A3M1HT67-F1
#
_cell.length_a   1.000
_cell.length_b   1.000
_cell.length_c   1.000
_cell.angle_alpha   90.00
_cell.angle_beta   90.00
_cell.angle_gamma   90.00
#
_symmetry.space_group_name_H-M   'P 1'
#
loop_
_entity.id
_entity.type
_entity.pdbx_description
1 polymer ?
#
loop_
_entity_poly.entity_id
_entity_poly.type
_entity_poly.pdbx_seq_one_letter_code
_entity_poly.pdbx_strand_id
1 'polypeptide(L)'
;MLNKTRFPLLLLAGVLLALILAACSVPPPPAAPAAIGDRVVATYGAFDNLPTGESEALAQGWIDVDPGQCVPQMGRHFIKMAGEQPSPLVLLFNPAGRLIGVELESLSEQPAPPWEHLEQGHPGMEFEHWTVHFWFSDPAAACEA
;
A
#
# COMPACT_ATOMS: atom_id res chain seq x y z
N MET A 1 -49.65 -45.18 -33.07
CA MET A 1 -49.17 -45.19 -31.67
C MET A 1 -47.84 -44.47 -31.63
N LEU A 2 -47.79 -43.30 -30.98
CA LEU A 2 -46.65 -42.37 -30.98
C LEU A 2 -45.49 -42.89 -30.13
N ASN A 3 -44.28 -42.76 -30.67
CA ASN A 3 -43.03 -43.09 -30.01
C ASN A 3 -42.62 -41.98 -29.01
N LYS A 4 -42.01 -42.45 -27.93
CA LYS A 4 -41.62 -41.74 -26.72
C LYS A 4 -40.41 -40.82 -26.92
N THR A 5 -40.29 -39.90 -25.97
CA THR A 5 -39.05 -39.23 -25.49
C THR A 5 -38.41 -38.17 -26.39
N ARG A 6 -38.99 -36.96 -26.36
CA ARG A 6 -38.24 -35.71 -26.33
C ARG A 6 -38.53 -35.02 -24.99
N PHE A 7 -37.79 -35.38 -23.94
CA PHE A 7 -37.71 -34.60 -22.70
C PHE A 7 -36.64 -33.50 -22.89
N PRO A 8 -36.84 -32.30 -22.32
CA PRO A 8 -36.51 -31.07 -23.01
C PRO A 8 -35.12 -30.56 -22.67
N LEU A 9 -34.30 -30.39 -23.71
CA LEU A 9 -33.04 -29.62 -23.68
C LEU A 9 -33.25 -28.17 -23.20
N LEU A 10 -34.50 -27.67 -23.23
CA LEU A 10 -34.89 -26.33 -22.76
C LEU A 10 -34.79 -26.15 -21.24
N LEU A 11 -34.86 -27.20 -20.42
CA LEU A 11 -34.77 -27.04 -18.96
C LEU A 11 -33.34 -26.69 -18.50
N LEU A 12 -32.31 -27.24 -19.16
CA LEU A 12 -30.91 -26.95 -18.82
C LEU A 12 -30.50 -25.51 -19.19
N ALA A 13 -31.01 -24.99 -20.32
CA ALA A 13 -30.73 -23.61 -20.74
C ALA A 13 -31.37 -22.57 -19.79
N GLY A 14 -32.57 -22.85 -19.27
CA GLY A 14 -33.25 -21.99 -18.31
C GLY A 14 -32.57 -21.93 -16.94
N VAL A 15 -32.06 -23.06 -16.46
CA VAL A 15 -31.31 -23.13 -15.19
C VAL A 15 -29.95 -22.44 -15.30
N LEU A 16 -29.27 -22.55 -16.44
CA LEU A 16 -27.99 -21.87 -16.67
C LEU A 16 -28.16 -20.34 -16.76
N LEU A 17 -29.23 -19.85 -17.39
CA LEU A 17 -29.54 -18.42 -17.47
C LEU A 17 -29.94 -17.83 -16.10
N ALA A 18 -30.66 -18.60 -15.27
CA ALA A 18 -31.00 -18.21 -13.91
C ALA A 18 -29.78 -18.14 -12.97
N LEU A 19 -28.79 -19.03 -13.15
CA LEU A 19 -27.52 -18.99 -12.42
C LEU A 19 -26.65 -17.79 -12.81
N ILE A 20 -26.66 -17.39 -14.09
CA ILE A 20 -25.92 -16.21 -14.56
C ILE A 20 -26.55 -14.91 -14.03
N LEU A 21 -27.89 -14.84 -13.95
CA LEU A 21 -28.60 -13.68 -13.39
C LEU A 21 -28.45 -13.56 -11.86
N ALA A 22 -28.34 -14.69 -11.14
CA ALA A 22 -28.14 -14.70 -9.69
C ALA A 22 -26.71 -14.29 -9.26
N ALA A 23 -25.72 -14.40 -10.15
CA ALA A 23 -24.35 -13.95 -9.90
C ALA A 23 -24.21 -12.41 -9.91
N CYS A 24 -25.17 -11.69 -10.49
CA CYS A 24 -25.17 -10.22 -10.54
C CYS A 24 -25.87 -9.57 -9.34
N SER A 25 -26.49 -10.36 -8.45
CA SER A 25 -27.16 -9.87 -7.24
C SER A 25 -26.30 -9.93 -5.98
N VAL A 26 -25.01 -10.27 -6.10
CA VAL A 26 -24.08 -10.15 -4.97
C VAL A 26 -23.83 -8.66 -4.74
N PRO A 27 -24.26 -8.10 -3.59
CA PRO A 27 -23.91 -6.72 -3.26
C PRO A 27 -22.38 -6.61 -3.22
N PRO A 28 -21.78 -5.51 -3.70
CA PRO A 28 -20.34 -5.30 -3.56
C PRO A 28 -19.97 -5.44 -2.08
N PRO A 29 -18.76 -5.96 -1.77
CA PRO A 29 -18.29 -6.00 -0.39
C PRO A 29 -18.40 -4.59 0.21
N PRO A 30 -18.70 -4.47 1.52
CA PRO A 30 -18.74 -3.18 2.18
C PRO A 30 -17.46 -2.40 1.89
N ALA A 31 -17.59 -1.09 1.68
CA ALA A 31 -16.47 -0.20 1.43
C ALA A 31 -15.34 -0.46 2.44
N ALA A 32 -14.10 -0.44 1.94
CA ALA A 32 -12.90 -0.87 2.62
C ALA A 32 -12.77 -0.31 4.06
N PRO A 33 -12.28 -1.11 5.03
CA PRO A 33 -12.04 -0.62 6.38
C PRO A 33 -11.03 0.54 6.36
N ALA A 34 -11.40 1.64 7.03
CA ALA A 34 -10.63 2.84 7.32
C ALA A 34 -9.94 3.52 6.11
N ALA A 35 -10.64 4.44 5.45
CA ALA A 35 -10.00 5.37 4.52
C ALA A 35 -9.26 6.48 5.30
N ILE A 36 -7.93 6.55 5.17
CA ILE A 36 -7.18 7.76 5.51
C ILE A 36 -7.40 8.77 4.39
N GLY A 37 -8.42 9.62 4.58
CA GLY A 37 -8.68 10.81 3.74
C GLY A 37 -8.68 10.59 2.22
N ASP A 38 -8.54 11.68 1.47
CA ASP A 38 -8.26 11.67 0.03
C ASP A 38 -6.74 11.70 -0.28
N ARG A 39 -5.92 12.02 0.74
CA ARG A 39 -4.47 12.19 0.63
C ARG A 39 -3.78 12.02 1.98
N VAL A 40 -2.46 11.80 1.93
CA VAL A 40 -1.58 11.86 3.10
C VAL A 40 -0.85 13.20 3.08
N VAL A 41 -0.82 13.87 4.24
CA VAL A 41 -0.13 15.15 4.43
C VAL A 41 0.87 14.98 5.57
N ALA A 42 2.15 15.19 5.29
CA ALA A 42 3.18 15.37 6.31
C ALA A 42 3.58 16.84 6.32
N THR A 43 3.54 17.48 7.50
CA THR A 43 3.81 18.92 7.60
C THR A 43 4.56 19.27 8.88
N TYR A 44 5.55 20.14 8.73
CA TYR A 44 6.08 20.97 9.81
C TYR A 44 5.90 22.46 9.43
N GLY A 45 4.63 22.90 9.34
CA GLY A 45 4.27 24.27 8.97
C GLY A 45 4.15 24.55 7.46
N ALA A 46 4.33 23.54 6.60
CA ALA A 46 4.08 23.58 5.15
C ALA A 46 3.33 22.33 4.69
N PHE A 47 2.31 22.50 3.83
CA PHE A 47 1.43 21.41 3.40
C PHE A 47 1.89 20.83 2.06
N ASP A 48 2.52 19.66 2.09
CA ASP A 48 2.85 18.90 0.89
C ASP A 48 1.91 17.70 0.73
N ASN A 49 1.31 17.58 -0.45
CA ASN A 49 0.53 16.39 -0.79
C ASN A 49 1.50 15.26 -1.09
N LEU A 50 1.46 14.19 -0.30
CA LEU A 50 2.28 13.03 -0.55
C LEU A 50 1.65 12.16 -1.64
N PRO A 51 2.45 11.60 -2.55
CA PRO A 51 1.94 10.72 -3.59
C PRO A 51 1.40 9.44 -2.95
N THR A 52 0.23 9.01 -3.42
CA THR A 52 -0.43 7.79 -2.89
C THR A 52 -0.13 6.55 -3.72
N GLY A 53 0.49 6.74 -4.89
CA GLY A 53 0.95 5.68 -5.78
C GLY A 53 2.40 5.85 -6.21
N GLU A 54 3.06 4.74 -6.49
CA GLU A 54 4.46 4.70 -6.93
C GLU A 54 4.69 5.53 -8.21
N SER A 55 3.82 5.41 -9.21
CA SER A 55 3.96 6.16 -10.47
C SER A 55 3.88 7.67 -10.25
N GLU A 56 3.04 8.10 -9.31
CA GLU A 56 2.93 9.49 -8.88
C GLU A 56 4.20 9.92 -8.14
N ALA A 57 4.73 9.07 -7.25
CA ALA A 57 5.95 9.36 -6.51
C ALA A 57 7.15 9.56 -7.45
N LEU A 58 7.35 8.66 -8.41
CA LEU A 58 8.39 8.78 -9.42
C LEU A 58 8.23 10.06 -10.25
N ALA A 59 7.00 10.41 -10.65
CA ALA A 59 6.72 11.64 -11.38
C ALA A 59 7.00 12.91 -10.56
N GLN A 60 6.89 12.84 -9.23
CA GLN A 60 7.21 13.91 -8.29
C GLN A 60 8.68 13.94 -7.84
N GLY A 61 9.53 13.07 -8.41
CA GLY A 61 10.96 13.02 -8.16
C GLY A 61 11.36 12.24 -6.90
N TRP A 62 10.50 11.37 -6.39
CA TRP A 62 10.88 10.39 -5.39
C TRP A 62 11.74 9.29 -6.03
N ILE A 63 12.65 8.73 -5.24
CA ILE A 63 13.66 7.76 -5.67
C ILE A 63 13.42 6.48 -4.88
N ASP A 64 13.21 5.37 -5.59
CA ASP A 64 13.26 4.03 -5.00
C ASP A 64 14.71 3.72 -4.63
N VAL A 65 15.00 3.60 -3.33
CA VAL A 65 16.37 3.40 -2.83
C VAL A 65 16.93 2.03 -3.19
N ASP A 66 16.05 1.04 -3.37
CA ASP A 66 16.45 -0.31 -3.75
C ASP A 66 15.43 -0.89 -4.74
N PRO A 67 15.59 -0.58 -6.04
CA PRO A 67 14.60 -0.86 -7.07
C PRO A 67 14.02 -2.28 -7.04
N GLY A 68 12.74 -2.35 -6.65
CA GLY A 68 11.96 -3.59 -6.59
C GLY A 68 12.22 -4.47 -5.36
N GLN A 69 13.11 -4.08 -4.45
CA GLN A 69 13.30 -4.78 -3.18
C GLN A 69 12.24 -4.35 -2.16
N CYS A 70 11.43 -5.32 -1.73
CA CYS A 70 10.46 -5.12 -0.66
C CYS A 70 11.03 -5.68 0.65
N VAL A 71 11.22 -4.81 1.63
CA VAL A 71 11.71 -5.19 2.96
C VAL A 71 10.54 -5.74 3.77
N PRO A 72 10.64 -6.96 4.33
CA PRO A 72 9.57 -7.54 5.14
C PRO A 72 9.10 -6.59 6.23
N GLN A 73 7.78 -6.46 6.38
CA GLN A 73 7.13 -5.55 7.33
C GLN A 73 7.37 -4.04 7.12
N MET A 74 8.12 -3.65 6.09
CA MET A 74 8.41 -2.24 5.80
C MET A 74 7.90 -1.80 4.42
N GLY A 75 7.98 -2.68 3.41
CA GLY A 75 7.65 -2.33 2.03
C GLY A 75 8.87 -1.88 1.23
N ARG A 76 8.61 -1.15 0.14
CA ARG A 76 9.61 -0.49 -0.70
C ARG A 76 9.79 0.95 -0.25
N HIS A 77 11.03 1.38 -0.09
CA HIS A 77 11.38 2.69 0.46
C HIS A 77 11.62 3.70 -0.67
N PHE A 78 10.92 4.82 -0.59
CA PHE A 78 11.04 5.92 -1.53
C PHE A 78 11.45 7.17 -0.79
N ILE A 79 12.59 7.75 -1.17
CA ILE A 79 13.11 8.99 -0.57
C ILE A 79 12.98 10.14 -1.54
N LYS A 80 13.06 11.36 -1.02
CA LYS A 80 13.20 12.57 -1.82
C LYS A 80 14.45 13.31 -1.38
N MET A 81 15.20 13.89 -2.30
CA MET A 81 16.36 14.70 -1.94
C MET A 81 15.93 16.10 -1.48
N ALA A 82 16.49 16.55 -0.37
CA ALA A 82 16.39 17.91 0.17
C ALA A 82 17.76 18.59 0.06
N GLY A 83 18.10 19.07 -1.14
CA GLY A 83 19.46 19.52 -1.45
C GLY A 83 20.40 18.34 -1.66
N GLU A 84 21.51 18.30 -0.94
CA GLU A 84 22.51 17.22 -1.03
C GLU A 84 22.22 16.04 -0.09
N GLN A 85 21.18 16.14 0.75
CA GLN A 85 20.82 15.13 1.74
C GLN A 85 19.43 14.55 1.46
N PRO A 86 19.15 13.29 1.84
CA PRO A 86 17.79 12.78 1.82
C PRO A 86 16.90 13.59 2.77
N SER A 87 15.66 13.81 2.34
CA SER A 87 14.59 14.29 3.19
C SER A 87 14.35 13.28 4.31
N PRO A 88 14.08 13.71 5.56
CA PRO A 88 13.80 12.80 6.67
C PRO A 88 12.50 12.01 6.49
N LEU A 89 11.68 12.32 5.48
CA LEU A 89 10.46 11.59 5.17
C LEU A 89 10.72 10.52 4.09
N VAL A 90 10.40 9.28 4.44
CA VAL A 90 10.42 8.12 3.55
C VAL A 90 9.00 7.64 3.31
N LEU A 91 8.66 7.35 2.05
CA LEU A 91 7.39 6.74 1.68
C LEU A 91 7.55 5.23 1.56
N LEU A 92 6.57 4.50 2.06
CA LEU A 92 6.57 3.05 2.08
C LEU A 92 5.49 2.53 1.14
N PHE A 93 5.88 1.87 0.06
CA PHE A 93 4.98 1.30 -0.94
C PHE A 93 4.96 -0.22 -0.88
N ASN A 94 3.81 -0.84 -1.13
CA ASN A 94 3.74 -2.28 -1.36
C ASN A 94 4.15 -2.65 -2.81
N PRO A 95 4.29 -3.94 -3.15
CA PRO A 95 4.60 -4.38 -4.52
C PRO A 95 3.59 -3.95 -5.59
N ALA A 96 2.34 -3.67 -5.21
CA ALA A 96 1.32 -3.13 -6.10
C ALA A 96 1.44 -1.61 -6.33
N GLY A 97 2.47 -0.96 -5.75
CA GLY A 97 2.74 0.46 -5.89
C GLY A 97 1.78 1.35 -5.09
N ARG A 98 1.14 0.83 -4.03
CA ARG A 98 0.25 1.60 -3.15
C ARG A 98 0.98 2.05 -1.90
N LEU A 99 0.78 3.31 -1.50
CA LEU A 99 1.32 3.83 -0.24
C LEU A 99 0.68 3.09 0.94
N ILE A 100 1.50 2.43 1.75
CA ILE A 100 1.08 1.65 2.92
C ILE A 100 1.53 2.26 4.25
N GLY A 101 2.46 3.22 4.20
CA GLY A 101 2.93 3.92 5.37
C GLY A 101 3.95 5.01 5.02
N VAL A 102 4.42 5.69 6.05
CA VAL A 102 5.54 6.62 5.98
C VAL A 102 6.47 6.38 7.16
N GLU A 103 7.73 6.66 6.96
CA GLU A 103 8.75 6.66 8.00
C GLU A 103 9.35 8.07 8.11
N LEU A 104 9.61 8.49 9.34
CA LEU A 104 10.40 9.67 9.63
C LEU A 104 11.72 9.25 10.27
N GLU A 105 12.81 9.75 9.74
CA GLU A 105 14.15 9.56 10.26
C GLU A 105 14.65 10.86 10.92
N SER A 106 15.39 10.71 12.01
CA SER A 106 16.02 11.82 12.73
C SER A 106 17.45 11.45 13.08
N LEU A 107 18.39 12.34 12.75
CA LEU A 107 19.78 12.24 13.19
C LEU A 107 20.02 12.87 14.57
N SER A 108 19.02 13.56 15.10
CA SER A 108 19.02 14.06 16.47
C SER A 108 18.28 13.09 17.37
N GLU A 109 18.70 13.03 18.63
CA GLU A 109 18.04 12.21 19.65
C GLU A 109 16.54 12.54 19.73
N GLN A 110 15.72 11.49 19.73
CA GLN A 110 14.27 11.60 19.84
C GLN A 110 13.75 10.92 21.12
N PRO A 111 12.66 11.43 21.71
CA PRO A 111 12.05 10.78 22.86
C PRO A 111 11.45 9.44 22.46
N ALA A 112 11.84 8.39 23.16
CA ALA A 112 11.27 7.05 23.03
C ALA A 112 10.37 6.74 24.24
N PRO A 113 9.11 6.28 24.05
CA PRO A 113 8.35 6.11 22.78
C PRO A 113 7.78 7.44 22.21
N PRO A 114 7.37 7.51 20.91
CA PRO A 114 7.19 6.39 19.96
C PRO A 114 8.37 6.12 19.02
N TRP A 115 9.45 6.89 19.11
CA TRP A 115 10.62 6.68 18.25
C TRP A 115 11.39 5.42 18.65
N GLU A 116 11.90 4.72 17.65
CA GLU A 116 12.88 3.64 17.79
C GLU A 116 14.29 4.23 17.69
N HIS A 117 15.19 3.77 18.54
CA HIS A 117 16.62 4.13 18.49
C HIS A 117 17.39 3.01 17.81
N LEU A 118 18.01 3.33 16.67
CA LEU A 118 18.81 2.40 15.89
C LEU A 118 20.29 2.74 16.05
N GLU A 119 20.93 2.22 17.10
CA GLU A 119 22.34 2.50 17.42
C GLU A 119 23.30 2.19 16.24
N GLN A 120 22.99 1.15 15.46
CA GLN A 120 23.80 0.69 14.32
C GLN A 120 23.17 1.04 12.96
N GLY A 121 21.97 1.61 12.96
CA GLY A 121 21.18 1.87 11.75
C GLY A 121 20.65 0.61 11.04
N HIS A 122 20.39 0.74 9.74
CA HIS A 122 19.86 -0.32 8.87
C HIS A 122 20.47 -0.21 7.46
N PRO A 123 20.29 -1.21 6.57
CA PRO A 123 20.78 -1.10 5.19
C PRO A 123 20.31 0.20 4.53
N GLY A 124 21.23 0.94 3.93
CA GLY A 124 21.00 2.27 3.35
C GLY A 124 21.31 3.45 4.28
N MET A 125 21.32 3.23 5.61
CA MET A 125 21.72 4.21 6.63
C MET A 125 22.40 3.52 7.82
N GLU A 126 23.65 3.10 7.61
CA GLU A 126 24.44 2.31 8.56
C GLU A 126 25.16 3.17 9.62
N PHE A 127 24.41 4.04 10.27
CA PHE A 127 24.87 4.89 11.37
C PHE A 127 23.74 5.15 12.35
N GLU A 128 24.08 5.62 13.56
CA GLU A 128 23.09 5.88 14.61
C GLU A 128 22.03 6.90 14.17
N HIS A 129 20.76 6.55 14.34
CA HIS A 129 19.62 7.45 14.10
C HIS A 129 18.36 6.97 14.83
N TRP A 130 17.29 7.77 14.75
CA TRP A 130 15.98 7.46 15.30
C TRP A 130 14.94 7.42 14.20
N THR A 131 14.02 6.45 14.27
CA THR A 131 12.95 6.30 13.29
C THR A 131 11.59 6.26 13.95
N VAL A 132 10.56 6.68 13.24
CA VAL A 132 9.17 6.44 13.63
C VAL A 132 8.34 6.13 12.40
N HIS A 133 7.57 5.06 12.50
CA HIS A 133 6.73 4.56 11.42
C HIS A 133 5.27 4.90 11.65
N PHE A 134 4.59 5.34 10.59
CA PHE A 134 3.16 5.54 10.56
C PHE A 134 2.55 4.66 9.47
N TRP A 135 1.68 3.74 9.88
CA TRP A 135 1.11 2.73 9.00
C TRP A 135 -0.32 3.07 8.60
N PHE A 136 -0.62 2.92 7.31
CA PHE A 136 -1.95 3.08 6.71
C PHE A 136 -2.56 1.73 6.33
N SER A 137 -1.75 0.68 6.33
CA SER A 137 -2.12 -0.72 6.15
C SER A 137 -1.36 -1.57 7.16
N ASP A 138 -1.77 -2.83 7.36
CA ASP A 138 -1.05 -3.73 8.26
C ASP A 138 0.39 -3.96 7.73
N PRO A 139 1.44 -3.59 8.49
CA PRO A 139 2.82 -3.82 8.06
C PRO A 139 3.10 -5.30 7.81
N ALA A 140 2.43 -6.24 8.50
CA ALA A 140 2.63 -7.66 8.26
C ALA A 140 2.39 -8.08 6.80
N ALA A 141 1.52 -7.34 6.09
CA ALA A 141 1.18 -7.57 4.68
C ALA A 141 1.95 -6.67 3.69
N ALA A 142 2.98 -5.92 4.15
CA ALA A 142 3.66 -4.90 3.36
C ALA A 142 4.24 -5.40 2.02
N CYS A 143 4.68 -6.67 1.97
CA CYS A 143 5.27 -7.29 0.79
C CYS A 143 4.38 -8.35 0.13
N GLU A 144 3.09 -8.38 0.46
CA GLU A 144 2.12 -9.20 -0.24
C GLU A 144 1.68 -8.54 -1.55
N ALA A 145 1.37 -9.35 -2.56
CA ALA A 145 0.99 -8.93 -3.91
C ALA A 145 -0.54 -8.80 -4.06
#